data_AF-A0A3M2SRU2-F1
#
_entry.id   AF-A0A3M2SRU2-F1
#
_cell.length_a   1.000
_cell.length_b   1.000
_cell.length_c   1.000
_cell.angle_alpha   90.00
_cell.angle_beta   90.00
_cell.angle_gamma   90.00
#
_symmetry.space_group_name_H-M   'P 1'
#
loop_
_entity.id
_entity.type
_entity.pdbx_description
1 polymer ?
#
loop_
_entity_poly.entity_id
_entity_poly.type
_entity_poly.pdbx_seq_one_letter_code
_entity_poly.pdbx_strand_id
1 'polypeptide(L)'
;MLSVPLVLLSTFGCLCTAATEEVRANVGESSPVLHVGNLSYYVSDDAVTTWDCSSFVRGSSRTLTTFITEETNITAKVLAKLVDKYVEDDVWTPAFLETVALKAPSDAILTLDGYDWLLSHKIEHLLLPNGLQTHAYLSNNLTIVPDVSLDGLQAGPYIVSNNGSHITTHEVYRLFEDKYQAFTQGIIPVPGSNGSFRSLSLYDSTSLNLLIPVPSRLYSLGDKRPLAGLRTVVKDLFNVKGTKTGGGSRVYLEMYPEKNESAVAVTKLLELGATPVGKTKLSQFAWGTEPWKWNDFKYPWNPRGDGWLEVAFSSSGSGAAIVGYDWIDFAMGSDTGGSVRMPAALGGSYGIRPTHNAMDLTGALPLSHLFDTAGIFARDPVLFSQISQKW
;
A
#
# COMPACT_ATOMS: atom_id res chain seq x y z
N MET A 1 5.95 -0.67 -66.03
CA MET A 1 5.18 -1.92 -66.19
C MET A 1 4.59 -2.22 -64.81
N LEU A 2 3.33 -1.83 -64.57
CA LEU A 2 2.13 -2.72 -64.58
C LEU A 2 2.30 -3.86 -63.55
N SER A 3 1.44 -4.11 -62.55
CA SER A 3 0.11 -3.58 -62.21
C SER A 3 -0.44 -4.28 -60.94
N VAL A 4 -0.90 -3.48 -59.97
CA VAL A 4 -2.22 -3.55 -59.27
C VAL A 4 -2.48 -4.66 -58.21
N PRO A 5 -3.25 -4.37 -57.13
CA PRO A 5 -3.05 -4.89 -55.77
C PRO A 5 -4.14 -5.88 -55.31
N LEU A 6 -3.91 -6.53 -54.16
CA LEU A 6 -4.94 -7.32 -53.47
C LEU A 6 -5.32 -6.65 -52.14
N VAL A 7 -6.56 -6.17 -52.09
CA VAL A 7 -7.30 -5.76 -50.90
C VAL A 7 -7.88 -7.02 -50.25
N LEU A 8 -7.72 -7.16 -48.94
CA LEU A 8 -8.55 -8.06 -48.14
C LEU A 8 -8.88 -7.37 -46.81
N LEU A 9 -10.13 -6.91 -46.73
CA LEU A 9 -10.81 -6.61 -45.48
C LEU A 9 -10.96 -7.91 -44.68
N SER A 10 -10.58 -7.89 -43.40
CA SER A 10 -11.26 -8.70 -42.39
C SER A 10 -11.35 -7.91 -41.09
N THR A 11 -12.54 -7.37 -40.85
CA THR A 11 -13.05 -6.96 -39.55
C THR A 11 -13.01 -8.16 -38.59
N PHE A 12 -12.20 -8.09 -37.54
CA PHE A 12 -12.38 -8.92 -36.35
C PHE A 12 -12.55 -7.99 -35.15
N GLY A 13 -13.81 -7.87 -34.71
CA GLY A 13 -14.15 -7.31 -33.43
C GLY A 13 -13.53 -8.18 -32.34
N CYS A 14 -12.70 -7.56 -31.50
CA CYS A 14 -12.11 -8.20 -30.35
C CYS A 14 -13.18 -8.29 -29.25
N LEU A 15 -13.97 -9.36 -29.25
CA LEU A 15 -14.70 -9.80 -28.07
C LEU A 15 -13.68 -10.41 -27.10
N CYS A 16 -13.20 -9.61 -26.14
CA CYS A 16 -12.52 -10.14 -24.97
C CYS A 16 -13.56 -10.81 -24.05
N THR A 17 -13.87 -12.08 -24.30
CA THR A 17 -14.42 -12.96 -23.26
C THR A 17 -13.28 -13.39 -22.36
N ALA A 18 -13.01 -12.62 -21.30
CA ALA A 18 -12.17 -13.06 -20.22
C ALA A 18 -12.91 -14.17 -19.46
N ALA A 19 -12.37 -15.39 -19.52
CA ALA A 19 -12.81 -16.48 -18.67
C ALA A 19 -12.52 -16.09 -17.22
N THR A 20 -13.56 -15.74 -16.47
CA THR A 20 -13.47 -15.59 -15.01
C THR A 20 -13.33 -16.99 -14.42
N GLU A 21 -12.12 -17.38 -14.02
CA GLU A 21 -11.96 -18.45 -13.02
C GLU A 21 -12.67 -18.02 -11.74
N GLU A 22 -13.53 -18.87 -11.18
CA GLU A 22 -14.11 -18.67 -9.86
C GLU A 22 -13.00 -18.76 -8.81
N VAL A 23 -12.50 -17.61 -8.37
CA VAL A 23 -11.51 -17.50 -7.31
C VAL A 23 -12.25 -17.24 -6.00
N ARG A 24 -12.43 -18.28 -5.18
CA ARG A 24 -12.90 -18.12 -3.80
C ARG A 24 -11.72 -17.81 -2.89
N ALA A 25 -11.85 -16.76 -2.10
CA ALA A 25 -10.94 -16.44 -1.01
C ALA A 25 -10.96 -17.59 0.02
N ASN A 26 -9.88 -18.38 0.10
CA ASN A 26 -9.72 -19.37 1.17
C ASN A 26 -9.31 -18.64 2.45
N VAL A 27 -10.30 -18.18 3.21
CA VAL A 27 -10.06 -17.61 4.54
C VAL A 27 -9.99 -18.76 5.56
N GLY A 28 -8.77 -19.27 5.79
CA GLY A 28 -8.54 -20.21 6.89
C GLY A 28 -8.63 -19.49 8.24
N GLU A 29 -9.36 -20.06 9.20
CA GLU A 29 -9.68 -19.50 10.54
C GLU A 29 -8.46 -19.22 11.47
N SER A 30 -7.23 -19.16 10.96
CA SER A 30 -6.04 -18.93 11.80
C SER A 30 -4.84 -18.27 11.11
N SER A 31 -4.94 -17.91 9.83
CA SER A 31 -3.86 -17.22 9.11
C SER A 31 -4.27 -15.79 8.78
N PRO A 32 -3.52 -14.76 9.22
CA PRO A 32 -3.79 -13.38 8.82
C PRO A 32 -3.40 -13.11 7.37
N VAL A 33 -2.86 -14.13 6.66
CA VAL A 33 -2.55 -14.08 5.24
C VAL A 33 -3.65 -14.76 4.43
N LEU A 34 -4.23 -14.00 3.51
CA LEU A 34 -5.23 -14.42 2.54
C LEU A 34 -4.62 -14.51 1.13
N HIS A 35 -5.01 -15.52 0.37
CA HIS A 35 -4.70 -15.60 -1.05
C HIS A 35 -5.93 -15.25 -1.90
N VAL A 36 -5.77 -14.28 -2.79
CA VAL A 36 -6.78 -13.89 -3.78
C VAL A 36 -6.14 -14.09 -5.16
N GLY A 37 -6.49 -15.19 -5.81
CA GLY A 37 -5.84 -15.64 -7.04
C GLY A 37 -4.39 -16.06 -6.76
N ASN A 38 -3.44 -15.49 -7.50
CA ASN A 38 -2.00 -15.70 -7.30
C ASN A 38 -1.35 -14.66 -6.37
N LEU A 39 -2.15 -13.77 -5.78
CA LEU A 39 -1.66 -12.69 -4.93
C LEU A 39 -1.90 -13.01 -3.46
N SER A 40 -0.95 -12.60 -2.62
CA SER A 40 -1.01 -12.76 -1.18
C SER A 40 -1.28 -11.42 -0.51
N TYR A 41 -2.15 -11.42 0.49
CA TYR A 41 -2.57 -10.25 1.23
C TYR A 41 -2.48 -10.52 2.73
N TYR A 42 -2.03 -9.55 3.50
CA TYR A 42 -2.23 -9.52 4.94
C TYR A 42 -3.54 -8.79 5.25
N VAL A 43 -4.39 -9.40 6.07
CA VAL A 43 -5.62 -8.80 6.58
C VAL A 43 -5.32 -8.26 7.97
N SER A 44 -5.64 -6.97 8.19
CA SER A 44 -5.46 -6.37 9.50
C SER A 44 -6.36 -7.04 10.54
N ASP A 45 -5.88 -7.15 11.79
CA ASP A 45 -6.70 -7.58 12.92
C ASP A 45 -7.63 -6.45 13.42
N ASP A 46 -7.30 -5.20 13.04
CA ASP A 46 -8.02 -4.00 13.46
C ASP A 46 -9.23 -3.75 12.56
N ALA A 47 -10.42 -3.84 13.14
CA ALA A 47 -11.66 -3.56 12.43
C ALA A 47 -11.78 -2.06 12.12
N VAL A 48 -12.12 -1.75 10.86
CA VAL A 48 -12.36 -0.38 10.38
C VAL A 48 -13.76 0.08 10.78
N THR A 49 -14.75 -0.78 10.56
CA THR A 49 -16.13 -0.56 10.99
C THR A 49 -16.80 -1.88 11.35
N THR A 50 -17.77 -1.79 12.25
CA THR A 50 -18.53 -2.91 12.83
C THR A 50 -20.01 -2.54 12.87
N TRP A 51 -20.89 -3.46 12.48
CA TRP A 51 -22.33 -3.28 12.60
C TRP A 51 -23.08 -4.61 12.80
N ASP A 52 -24.30 -4.52 13.32
CA ASP A 52 -25.17 -5.68 13.59
C ASP A 52 -25.88 -6.12 12.30
N CYS A 53 -26.01 -7.43 12.06
CA CYS A 53 -26.77 -7.90 10.91
C CYS A 53 -27.34 -9.32 11.07
N SER A 54 -28.55 -9.52 10.53
CA SER A 54 -29.26 -10.81 10.48
C SER A 54 -29.22 -11.51 9.12
N SER A 55 -28.77 -10.84 8.04
CA SER A 55 -28.90 -11.34 6.65
C SER A 55 -27.60 -11.67 5.91
N PHE A 56 -26.43 -11.35 6.47
CA PHE A 56 -25.14 -11.72 5.87
C PHE A 56 -24.77 -13.15 6.24
N VAL A 57 -24.20 -13.92 5.31
CA VAL A 57 -23.88 -15.34 5.52
C VAL A 57 -22.90 -15.52 6.69
N ARG A 58 -23.38 -16.17 7.76
CA ARG A 58 -22.61 -16.41 9.00
C ARG A 58 -21.37 -17.26 8.72
N GLY A 59 -20.24 -16.91 9.36
CA GLY A 59 -18.99 -17.67 9.28
C GLY A 59 -18.24 -17.51 7.96
N SER A 60 -18.70 -16.63 7.07
CA SER A 60 -17.99 -16.32 5.82
C SER A 60 -17.20 -15.02 5.96
N SER A 61 -15.99 -15.05 5.41
CA SER A 61 -15.21 -13.85 5.10
C SER A 61 -15.16 -13.73 3.59
N ARG A 62 -15.42 -12.52 3.09
CA ARG A 62 -15.57 -12.23 1.66
C ARG A 62 -14.74 -11.03 1.29
N THR A 63 -14.36 -10.97 0.03
CA THR A 63 -13.72 -9.77 -0.48
C THR A 63 -14.75 -8.66 -0.68
N LEU A 64 -14.35 -7.43 -0.38
CA LEU A 64 -15.20 -6.25 -0.42
C LEU A 64 -14.49 -5.14 -1.19
N THR A 65 -15.23 -4.43 -2.05
CA THR A 65 -14.83 -3.14 -2.60
C THR A 65 -15.77 -2.05 -2.12
N THR A 66 -15.22 -1.00 -1.53
CA THR A 66 -15.98 0.20 -1.21
C THR A 66 -15.89 1.19 -2.37
N PHE A 67 -17.04 1.52 -2.92
CA PHE A 67 -17.23 2.60 -3.89
C PHE A 67 -17.74 3.86 -3.19
N ILE A 68 -17.12 4.99 -3.50
CA ILE A 68 -17.54 6.30 -3.01
C ILE A 68 -17.83 7.20 -4.22
N THR A 69 -19.02 7.79 -4.26
CA THR A 69 -19.46 8.69 -5.33
C THR A 69 -20.33 9.82 -4.79
N GLU A 70 -20.25 11.00 -5.41
CA GLU A 70 -21.13 12.14 -5.10
C GLU A 70 -22.35 12.19 -6.05
N GLU A 71 -22.44 11.24 -6.98
CA GLU A 71 -23.54 11.17 -7.95
C GLU A 71 -24.83 10.68 -7.28
N THR A 72 -25.94 11.39 -7.48
CA THR A 72 -27.26 10.97 -6.98
C THR A 72 -27.91 9.89 -7.86
N ASN A 73 -27.53 9.79 -9.14
CA ASN A 73 -27.97 8.69 -10.02
C ASN A 73 -26.81 7.76 -10.31
N ILE A 74 -26.80 6.60 -9.65
CA ILE A 74 -25.71 5.63 -9.76
C ILE A 74 -26.04 4.70 -10.92
N THR A 75 -25.45 5.01 -12.08
CA THR A 75 -25.62 4.29 -13.38
C THR A 75 -24.51 3.29 -13.62
N ALA A 76 -24.69 2.40 -14.61
CA ALA A 76 -23.63 1.50 -15.07
C ALA A 76 -22.35 2.27 -15.42
N LYS A 77 -22.51 3.45 -16.03
CA LYS A 77 -21.40 4.33 -16.40
C LYS A 77 -20.66 4.90 -15.19
N VAL A 78 -21.37 5.24 -14.11
CA VAL A 78 -20.76 5.72 -12.87
C VAL A 78 -19.92 4.61 -12.24
N LEU A 79 -20.47 3.40 -12.12
CA LEU A 79 -19.77 2.24 -11.57
C LEU A 79 -18.54 1.84 -12.41
N ALA A 80 -18.70 1.79 -13.74
CA ALA A 80 -17.58 1.52 -14.65
C ALA A 80 -16.44 2.55 -14.49
N LYS A 81 -16.78 3.84 -14.40
CA LYS A 81 -15.79 4.91 -14.19
C LYS A 81 -15.08 4.80 -12.83
N LEU A 82 -15.74 4.28 -11.80
CA LEU A 82 -15.08 4.00 -10.52
C LEU A 82 -14.09 2.85 -10.64
N VAL A 83 -14.47 1.76 -11.30
CA VAL A 83 -13.56 0.64 -11.58
C VAL A 83 -12.37 1.07 -12.43
N ASP A 84 -12.58 1.89 -13.47
CA ASP A 84 -11.52 2.43 -14.32
C ASP A 84 -10.47 3.24 -13.54
N LYS A 85 -10.85 3.84 -12.40
CA LYS A 85 -9.89 4.49 -11.49
C LYS A 85 -9.17 3.49 -10.60
N TYR A 86 -9.84 2.40 -10.22
CA TYR A 86 -9.31 1.43 -9.26
C TYR A 86 -8.32 0.46 -9.89
N VAL A 87 -8.41 0.22 -11.20
CA VAL A 87 -7.47 -0.63 -11.95
C VAL A 87 -6.03 -0.08 -11.98
N GLU A 88 -5.82 1.20 -11.68
CA GLU A 88 -4.47 1.78 -11.54
C GLU A 88 -3.80 1.42 -10.21
N ASP A 89 -4.57 0.94 -9.22
CA ASP A 89 -4.03 0.52 -7.92
C ASP A 89 -3.35 -0.84 -8.02
N ASP A 90 -2.18 -0.96 -7.38
CA ASP A 90 -1.38 -2.19 -7.39
C ASP A 90 -1.74 -3.15 -6.24
N VAL A 91 -2.77 -2.86 -5.45
CA VAL A 91 -3.29 -3.72 -4.38
C VAL A 91 -4.67 -4.27 -4.73
N TRP A 92 -5.58 -3.41 -5.19
CA TRP A 92 -6.91 -3.78 -5.61
C TRP A 92 -6.89 -4.64 -6.88
N THR A 93 -7.80 -5.62 -6.96
CA THR A 93 -8.04 -6.41 -8.17
C THR A 93 -9.55 -6.62 -8.32
N PRO A 94 -10.04 -6.94 -9.54
CA PRO A 94 -11.45 -7.28 -9.74
C PRO A 94 -11.96 -8.43 -8.87
N ALA A 95 -11.07 -9.27 -8.33
CA ALA A 95 -11.44 -10.31 -7.39
C ALA A 95 -12.01 -9.76 -6.08
N PHE A 96 -11.81 -8.47 -5.76
CA PHE A 96 -12.45 -7.80 -4.63
C PHE A 96 -13.89 -7.34 -4.88
N LEU A 97 -14.47 -7.61 -6.05
CA LEU A 97 -15.84 -7.21 -6.40
C LEU A 97 -16.92 -8.19 -5.91
N GLU A 98 -16.55 -9.28 -5.22
CA GLU A 98 -17.51 -10.26 -4.68
C GLU A 98 -18.61 -9.58 -3.83
N THR A 99 -18.20 -8.65 -2.96
CA THR A 99 -19.08 -7.76 -2.21
C THR A 99 -18.78 -6.31 -2.59
N VAL A 100 -19.82 -5.48 -2.74
CA VAL A 100 -19.68 -4.04 -2.94
C VAL A 100 -20.37 -3.27 -1.83
N ALA A 101 -19.67 -2.31 -1.24
CA ALA A 101 -20.26 -1.28 -0.38
C ALA A 101 -20.37 0.02 -1.18
N LEU A 102 -21.54 0.65 -1.17
CA LEU A 102 -21.80 1.86 -1.94
C LEU A 102 -22.08 3.04 -1.02
N LYS A 103 -21.14 3.99 -0.98
CA LYS A 103 -21.27 5.25 -0.23
C LYS A 103 -21.59 6.37 -1.21
N ALA A 104 -22.75 6.98 -1.03
CA ALA A 104 -23.27 8.05 -1.87
C ALA A 104 -24.17 8.98 -1.04
N PRO A 105 -24.62 10.13 -1.58
CA PRO A 105 -25.61 10.99 -0.94
C PRO A 105 -26.86 10.19 -0.49
N SER A 106 -27.51 10.63 0.59
CA SER A 106 -28.64 9.90 1.19
C SER A 106 -29.88 9.82 0.30
N ASP A 107 -30.00 10.69 -0.69
CA ASP A 107 -31.05 10.71 -1.70
C ASP A 107 -30.63 10.01 -3.01
N ALA A 108 -29.44 9.39 -3.03
CA ALA A 108 -28.94 8.70 -4.21
C ALA A 108 -29.75 7.43 -4.50
N ILE A 109 -29.84 7.14 -5.80
CA ILE A 109 -30.60 6.03 -6.33
C ILE A 109 -29.71 5.17 -7.22
N LEU A 110 -29.64 3.87 -6.91
CA LEU A 110 -29.12 2.87 -7.84
C LEU A 110 -30.14 2.65 -8.96
N THR A 111 -29.76 3.08 -10.16
CA THR A 111 -30.58 2.96 -11.38
C THR A 111 -30.64 1.52 -11.86
N LEU A 112 -31.60 1.20 -12.74
CA LEU A 112 -31.77 -0.15 -13.27
C LEU A 112 -30.54 -0.63 -14.06
N ASP A 113 -29.96 0.21 -14.90
CA ASP A 113 -28.73 -0.14 -15.63
C ASP A 113 -27.53 -0.29 -14.69
N GLY A 114 -27.45 0.51 -13.62
CA GLY A 114 -26.46 0.32 -12.55
C GLY A 114 -26.60 -1.04 -11.86
N TYR A 115 -27.84 -1.45 -11.58
CA TYR A 115 -28.12 -2.78 -11.02
C TYR A 115 -27.73 -3.92 -11.98
N ASP A 116 -28.10 -3.81 -13.26
CA ASP A 116 -27.73 -4.78 -14.30
C ASP A 116 -26.21 -4.91 -14.44
N TRP A 117 -25.48 -3.80 -14.29
CA TRP A 117 -24.02 -3.79 -14.27
C TRP A 117 -23.46 -4.61 -13.09
N LEU A 118 -24.06 -4.50 -11.89
CA LEU A 118 -23.61 -5.30 -10.74
C LEU A 118 -23.77 -6.81 -11.02
N LEU A 119 -24.91 -7.19 -11.59
CA LEU A 119 -25.19 -8.58 -11.96
C LEU A 119 -24.23 -9.08 -13.05
N SER A 120 -23.94 -8.27 -14.07
CA SER A 120 -23.04 -8.66 -15.15
C SER A 120 -21.60 -8.87 -14.68
N HIS A 121 -21.21 -8.25 -13.56
CA HIS A 121 -19.90 -8.40 -12.91
C HIS A 121 -19.89 -9.46 -11.81
N LYS A 122 -20.96 -10.26 -11.69
CA LYS A 122 -21.09 -11.38 -10.73
C LYS A 122 -20.90 -10.96 -9.27
N ILE A 123 -21.37 -9.76 -8.94
CA ILE A 123 -21.38 -9.28 -7.55
C ILE A 123 -22.46 -10.05 -6.79
N GLU A 124 -22.11 -10.64 -5.65
CA GLU A 124 -23.02 -11.48 -4.85
C GLU A 124 -23.74 -10.68 -3.76
N HIS A 125 -23.07 -9.64 -3.24
CA HIS A 125 -23.53 -8.88 -2.09
C HIS A 125 -23.40 -7.37 -2.31
N LEU A 126 -24.46 -6.61 -2.02
CA LEU A 126 -24.48 -5.15 -2.05
C LEU A 126 -24.82 -4.59 -0.67
N LEU A 127 -23.86 -3.90 -0.06
CA LEU A 127 -23.98 -3.26 1.24
C LEU A 127 -24.37 -1.78 1.06
N LEU A 128 -25.50 -1.38 1.62
CA LEU A 128 -26.07 -0.04 1.43
C LEU A 128 -26.30 0.70 2.76
N PRO A 129 -25.88 1.97 2.86
CA PRO A 129 -26.18 2.78 4.02
C PRO A 129 -27.67 3.15 4.04
N ASN A 130 -28.15 3.59 5.20
CA ASN A 130 -29.54 4.05 5.36
C ASN A 130 -29.83 5.23 4.41
N GLY A 131 -30.99 5.18 3.75
CA GLY A 131 -31.50 6.23 2.85
C GLY A 131 -31.25 5.97 1.36
N LEU A 132 -30.20 5.22 1.00
CA LEU A 132 -29.88 4.94 -0.41
C LEU A 132 -30.95 4.03 -1.03
N GLN A 133 -31.62 4.53 -2.08
CA GLN A 133 -32.71 3.82 -2.72
C GLN A 133 -32.20 2.90 -3.83
N THR A 134 -32.85 1.76 -4.00
CA THR A 134 -32.57 0.86 -5.14
C THR A 134 -33.87 0.50 -5.83
N HIS A 135 -33.84 0.44 -7.16
CA HIS A 135 -34.97 -0.06 -7.96
C HIS A 135 -35.06 -1.59 -7.96
N ALA A 136 -34.26 -2.29 -7.14
CA ALA A 136 -34.09 -3.73 -7.21
C ALA A 136 -35.24 -4.47 -6.53
N TYR A 137 -35.97 -5.26 -7.33
CA TYR A 137 -36.76 -6.38 -6.87
C TYR A 137 -35.80 -7.51 -6.44
N LEU A 138 -36.18 -8.29 -5.42
CA LEU A 138 -35.43 -9.48 -4.96
C LEU A 138 -35.06 -10.36 -6.16
N SER A 139 -33.79 -10.33 -6.59
CA SER A 139 -33.25 -11.33 -7.51
C SER A 139 -32.49 -12.37 -6.68
N ASN A 140 -32.53 -13.63 -7.11
CA ASN A 140 -31.88 -14.71 -6.38
C ASN A 140 -30.33 -14.62 -6.41
N ASN A 141 -29.75 -13.73 -7.22
CA ASN A 141 -28.32 -13.70 -7.52
C ASN A 141 -27.56 -12.53 -6.88
N LEU A 142 -28.26 -11.52 -6.34
CA LEU A 142 -27.64 -10.39 -5.63
C LEU A 142 -28.36 -10.16 -4.30
N THR A 143 -27.65 -10.37 -3.21
CA THR A 143 -28.17 -10.14 -1.85
C THR A 143 -27.92 -8.69 -1.44
N ILE A 144 -29.00 -7.95 -1.21
CA ILE A 144 -28.91 -6.57 -0.69
C ILE A 144 -28.92 -6.61 0.82
N VAL A 145 -27.93 -5.96 1.43
CA VAL A 145 -27.82 -5.77 2.88
C VAL A 145 -28.04 -4.29 3.17
N PRO A 146 -29.25 -3.89 3.59
CA PRO A 146 -29.56 -2.51 3.89
C PRO A 146 -29.04 -2.10 5.28
N ASP A 147 -29.08 -0.80 5.55
CA ASP A 147 -28.85 -0.19 6.87
C ASP A 147 -27.48 -0.50 7.50
N VAL A 148 -26.45 -0.63 6.67
CA VAL A 148 -25.08 -0.88 7.14
C VAL A 148 -24.37 0.42 7.51
N SER A 149 -23.46 0.35 8.50
CA SER A 149 -22.57 1.47 8.83
C SER A 149 -21.34 1.45 7.92
N LEU A 150 -21.24 2.43 7.02
CA LEU A 150 -20.06 2.65 6.15
C LEU A 150 -19.18 3.81 6.66
N ASP A 151 -19.30 4.16 7.94
CA ASP A 151 -18.45 5.15 8.57
C ASP A 151 -17.01 4.62 8.68
N GLY A 152 -16.02 5.50 8.52
CA GLY A 152 -14.61 5.12 8.50
C GLY A 152 -14.12 4.47 7.21
N LEU A 153 -14.96 3.75 6.46
CA LEU A 153 -14.58 3.14 5.19
C LEU A 153 -14.24 4.19 4.13
N GLN A 154 -13.03 4.07 3.60
CA GLN A 154 -12.56 4.81 2.43
C GLN A 154 -12.81 3.99 1.17
N ALA A 155 -12.57 4.59 0.01
CA ALA A 155 -12.54 3.88 -1.26
C ALA A 155 -11.47 2.78 -1.23
N GLY A 156 -11.78 1.58 -1.74
CA GLY A 156 -10.77 0.53 -1.93
C GLY A 156 -11.17 -0.88 -1.49
N PRO A 157 -10.19 -1.81 -1.48
CA PRO A 157 -10.40 -3.21 -1.13
C PRO A 157 -10.46 -3.42 0.39
N TYR A 158 -11.29 -4.36 0.85
CA TYR A 158 -11.40 -4.77 2.25
C TYR A 158 -11.74 -6.26 2.31
N ILE A 159 -11.60 -6.86 3.50
CA ILE A 159 -12.30 -8.11 3.85
C ILE A 159 -13.49 -7.76 4.73
N VAL A 160 -14.64 -8.33 4.40
CA VAL A 160 -15.84 -8.28 5.24
C VAL A 160 -16.09 -9.65 5.83
N SER A 161 -16.29 -9.72 7.14
CA SER A 161 -16.44 -10.98 7.88
C SER A 161 -17.64 -10.90 8.81
N ASN A 162 -18.44 -11.98 8.85
CA ASN A 162 -19.54 -12.12 9.80
C ASN A 162 -19.25 -13.23 10.83
N ASN A 163 -18.99 -12.83 12.08
CA ASN A 163 -18.73 -13.76 13.18
C ASN A 163 -20.00 -14.37 13.80
N GLY A 164 -21.18 -14.06 13.25
CA GLY A 164 -22.50 -14.49 13.71
C GLY A 164 -23.18 -13.56 14.72
N SER A 165 -22.47 -12.56 15.22
CA SER A 165 -23.02 -11.48 16.06
C SER A 165 -22.90 -10.13 15.39
N HIS A 166 -21.76 -9.86 14.76
CA HIS A 166 -21.44 -8.60 14.11
C HIS A 166 -20.77 -8.87 12.76
N ILE A 167 -20.97 -7.94 11.83
CA ILE A 167 -20.15 -7.83 10.63
C ILE A 167 -19.02 -6.86 10.93
N THR A 168 -17.82 -7.22 10.53
CA THR A 168 -16.62 -6.39 10.64
C THR A 168 -15.96 -6.25 9.29
N THR A 169 -15.31 -5.12 9.06
CA THR A 169 -14.49 -4.90 7.86
C THR A 169 -13.05 -4.63 8.25
N HIS A 170 -12.11 -5.15 7.47
CA HIS A 170 -10.68 -5.10 7.75
C HIS A 170 -9.92 -4.65 6.51
N GLU A 171 -8.95 -3.76 6.69
CA GLU A 171 -8.04 -3.36 5.62
C GLU A 171 -7.18 -4.53 5.16
N VAL A 172 -6.81 -4.48 3.88
CA VAL A 172 -5.91 -5.45 3.27
C VAL A 172 -4.64 -4.78 2.79
N TYR A 173 -3.54 -5.51 2.93
CA TYR A 173 -2.22 -5.09 2.52
C TYR A 173 -1.68 -6.14 1.56
N ARG A 174 -1.40 -5.77 0.31
CA ARG A 174 -0.75 -6.73 -0.61
C ARG A 174 0.66 -7.01 -0.10
N LEU A 175 1.04 -8.27 -0.07
CA LEU A 175 2.36 -8.72 0.36
C LEU A 175 3.30 -8.77 -0.84
N PHE A 176 4.27 -7.85 -0.86
CA PHE A 176 5.33 -7.84 -1.87
C PHE A 176 6.61 -8.44 -1.31
N GLU A 177 7.27 -9.29 -2.10
CA GLU A 177 8.53 -9.90 -1.73
C GLU A 177 9.69 -8.88 -1.77
N ASP A 178 10.48 -8.82 -0.70
CA ASP A 178 11.72 -8.03 -0.61
C ASP A 178 12.89 -8.74 -1.31
N LYS A 179 12.78 -8.95 -2.62
CA LYS A 179 13.81 -9.62 -3.43
C LYS A 179 15.19 -8.95 -3.40
N TYR A 180 15.26 -7.64 -3.16
CA TYR A 180 16.50 -6.88 -3.04
C TYR A 180 17.05 -6.83 -1.62
N GLN A 181 16.36 -7.46 -0.66
CA GLN A 181 16.75 -7.49 0.75
C GLN A 181 17.01 -6.08 1.30
N ALA A 182 16.20 -5.11 0.90
CA ALA A 182 16.35 -3.69 1.24
C ALA A 182 15.83 -3.35 2.64
N PHE A 183 14.95 -4.18 3.20
CA PHE A 183 14.19 -3.89 4.41
C PHE A 183 14.75 -4.61 5.65
N THR A 184 14.61 -3.97 6.80
CA THR A 184 14.73 -4.66 8.10
C THR A 184 13.39 -5.24 8.52
N GLN A 185 12.27 -4.60 8.15
CA GLN A 185 10.91 -5.01 8.48
C GLN A 185 9.88 -4.27 7.61
N GLY A 186 8.73 -4.91 7.39
CA GLY A 186 7.50 -4.25 6.95
C GLY A 186 6.76 -3.64 8.15
N ILE A 187 6.04 -2.54 7.94
CA ILE A 187 5.25 -1.89 9.00
C ILE A 187 3.89 -1.48 8.46
N ILE A 188 2.88 -1.51 9.33
CA ILE A 188 1.53 -1.00 9.03
C ILE A 188 1.08 -0.03 10.13
N PRO A 189 0.25 0.98 9.80
CA PRO A 189 -0.32 1.87 10.80
C PRO A 189 -1.23 1.10 11.76
N VAL A 190 -1.29 1.54 13.02
CA VAL A 190 -2.28 1.07 13.99
C VAL A 190 -3.47 2.04 13.94
N PRO A 191 -4.67 1.62 13.50
CA PRO A 191 -5.85 2.49 13.41
C PRO A 191 -6.19 3.17 14.73
N GLY A 192 -6.68 4.41 14.66
CA GLY A 192 -7.02 5.22 15.85
C GLY A 192 -5.82 5.64 16.72
N SER A 193 -4.61 5.18 16.40
CA SER A 193 -3.41 5.61 17.10
C SER A 193 -2.95 6.98 16.58
N ASN A 194 -2.34 7.78 17.46
CA ASN A 194 -1.66 9.01 17.06
C ASN A 194 -0.30 8.69 16.41
N GLY A 195 -0.35 8.18 15.17
CA GLY A 195 0.81 7.91 14.31
C GLY A 195 1.68 6.71 14.71
N SER A 196 1.11 5.70 15.39
CA SER A 196 1.84 4.47 15.75
C SER A 196 1.77 3.45 14.63
N PHE A 197 2.82 2.64 14.54
CA PHE A 197 2.94 1.53 13.59
C PHE A 197 3.16 0.23 14.35
N ARG A 198 2.81 -0.89 13.72
CA ARG A 198 3.24 -2.22 14.16
C ARG A 198 4.18 -2.82 13.13
N SER A 199 5.16 -3.59 13.60
CA SER A 199 6.10 -4.28 12.72
C SER A 199 5.54 -5.65 12.35
N LEU A 200 5.58 -6.00 11.06
CA LEU A 200 5.18 -7.32 10.57
C LEU A 200 6.42 -8.10 10.13
N SER A 201 6.56 -9.32 10.64
CA SER A 201 7.63 -10.26 10.29
C SER A 201 7.04 -11.43 9.50
N LEU A 202 6.72 -11.15 8.24
CA LEU A 202 6.16 -12.14 7.32
C LEU A 202 7.23 -12.54 6.31
N TYR A 203 7.33 -13.82 6.01
CA TYR A 203 8.33 -14.35 5.07
C TYR A 203 7.66 -15.25 4.06
N ASP A 204 8.14 -15.19 2.82
CA ASP A 204 7.76 -16.17 1.82
C ASP A 204 8.41 -17.52 2.17
N SER A 205 7.61 -18.59 2.15
CA SER A 205 8.06 -19.91 2.60
C SER A 205 9.09 -20.56 1.68
N THR A 206 9.18 -20.09 0.42
CA THR A 206 10.05 -20.69 -0.61
C THR A 206 11.37 -19.93 -0.72
N SER A 207 11.30 -18.61 -0.94
CA SER A 207 12.46 -17.73 -1.10
C SER A 207 13.10 -17.33 0.23
N LEU A 208 12.35 -17.43 1.34
CA LEU A 208 12.71 -16.89 2.66
C LEU A 208 12.93 -15.38 2.68
N ASN A 209 12.51 -14.68 1.62
CA ASN A 209 12.55 -13.22 1.59
C ASN A 209 11.42 -12.66 2.46
N LEU A 210 11.69 -11.48 3.05
CA LEU A 210 10.70 -10.75 3.83
C LEU A 210 9.55 -10.30 2.91
N LEU A 211 8.33 -10.37 3.40
CA LEU A 211 7.13 -9.85 2.74
C LEU A 211 6.77 -8.48 3.33
N ILE A 212 6.69 -7.47 2.47
CA ILE A 212 6.34 -6.10 2.84
C ILE A 212 4.83 -5.88 2.64
N PRO A 213 4.09 -5.50 3.70
CA PRO A 213 2.68 -5.17 3.61
C PRO A 213 2.52 -3.79 2.96
N VAL A 214 1.82 -3.74 1.83
CA VAL A 214 1.61 -2.51 1.07
C VAL A 214 0.11 -2.19 1.01
N PRO A 215 -0.34 -1.05 1.57
CA PRO A 215 -1.75 -0.65 1.58
C PRO A 215 -2.20 -0.13 0.22
N SER A 216 -3.48 -0.27 -0.11
CA SER A 216 -4.05 0.31 -1.34
C SER A 216 -3.93 1.85 -1.32
N ARG A 217 -3.62 2.46 -2.47
CA ARG A 217 -3.64 3.93 -2.62
C ARG A 217 -5.06 4.47 -2.58
N LEU A 218 -6.05 3.62 -2.85
CA LEU A 218 -7.46 4.00 -2.90
C LEU A 218 -7.94 4.55 -1.56
N TYR A 219 -7.39 4.05 -0.45
CA TYR A 219 -7.72 4.53 0.89
C TYR A 219 -7.43 6.02 1.10
N SER A 220 -6.59 6.62 0.25
CA SER A 220 -6.21 8.04 0.32
C SER A 220 -6.90 8.92 -0.73
N LEU A 221 -7.83 8.41 -1.56
CA LEU A 221 -8.44 9.22 -2.64
C LEU A 221 -9.19 10.47 -2.14
N GLY A 222 -9.76 10.41 -0.94
CA GLY A 222 -10.44 11.55 -0.31
C GLY A 222 -9.52 12.49 0.47
N ASP A 223 -8.25 12.14 0.63
CA ASP A 223 -7.29 12.89 1.43
C ASP A 223 -6.58 13.96 0.61
N LYS A 224 -6.68 15.22 1.07
CA LYS A 224 -6.19 16.40 0.36
C LYS A 224 -4.76 16.80 0.77
N ARG A 225 -4.14 16.06 1.69
CA ARG A 225 -2.76 16.32 2.12
C ARG A 225 -1.80 16.08 0.94
N PRO A 226 -0.70 16.84 0.85
CA PRO A 226 0.12 16.89 -0.38
C PRO A 226 0.86 15.59 -0.71
N LEU A 227 1.05 14.70 0.26
CA LEU A 227 1.69 13.40 0.07
C LEU A 227 0.73 12.23 0.30
N ALA A 228 -0.58 12.49 0.38
CA ALA A 228 -1.59 11.45 0.53
C ALA A 228 -1.53 10.42 -0.61
N GLY A 229 -1.61 9.13 -0.27
CA GLY A 229 -1.49 8.03 -1.23
C GLY A 229 -0.06 7.72 -1.69
N LEU A 230 0.93 8.55 -1.33
CA LEU A 230 2.34 8.26 -1.61
C LEU A 230 2.95 7.36 -0.53
N ARG A 231 3.56 6.27 -0.98
CA ARG A 231 4.22 5.30 -0.13
C ARG A 231 5.69 5.63 0.01
N THR A 232 6.18 5.52 1.24
CA THR A 232 7.58 5.78 1.57
C THR A 232 8.19 4.70 2.44
N VAL A 233 9.51 4.71 2.52
CA VAL A 233 10.28 3.83 3.39
C VAL A 233 11.25 4.64 4.23
N VAL A 234 11.43 4.22 5.48
CA VAL A 234 12.19 4.99 6.47
C VAL A 234 13.49 4.24 6.78
N LYS A 235 14.65 4.87 6.57
CA LYS A 235 15.93 4.29 6.99
C LYS A 235 15.90 3.93 8.49
N ASP A 236 16.40 2.76 8.86
CA ASP A 236 16.44 2.24 10.25
C ASP A 236 17.44 2.97 11.17
N LEU A 237 17.51 4.28 10.99
CA LEU A 237 18.18 5.27 11.82
C LEU A 237 17.17 6.21 12.47
N PHE A 238 16.00 6.41 11.84
CA PHE A 238 14.93 7.25 12.35
C PHE A 238 13.94 6.41 13.16
N ASN A 239 13.52 6.96 14.30
CA ASN A 239 12.45 6.38 15.09
C ASN A 239 11.13 6.44 14.31
N VAL A 240 10.40 5.33 14.34
CA VAL A 240 8.99 5.25 13.93
C VAL A 240 8.24 4.70 15.14
N LYS A 241 7.24 5.43 15.62
CA LYS A 241 6.47 5.09 16.82
C LYS A 241 5.86 3.69 16.71
N GLY A 242 5.96 2.89 17.78
CA GLY A 242 5.50 1.49 17.84
C GLY A 242 6.44 0.49 17.14
N THR A 243 7.62 0.93 16.72
CA THR A 243 8.65 0.06 16.12
C THR A 243 9.98 0.24 16.83
N LYS A 244 10.86 -0.75 16.72
CA LYS A 244 12.25 -0.62 17.16
C LYS A 244 13.10 0.13 16.12
N THR A 245 14.20 0.72 16.59
CA THR A 245 15.24 1.31 15.73
C THR A 245 16.56 0.63 16.02
N GLY A 246 17.13 -0.07 15.04
CA GLY A 246 18.31 -0.89 15.21
C GLY A 246 19.62 -0.20 14.82
N GLY A 247 19.57 0.82 13.97
CA GLY A 247 20.79 1.45 13.45
C GLY A 247 21.66 0.48 12.66
N GLY A 248 21.10 -0.61 12.12
CA GLY A 248 21.87 -1.68 11.48
C GLY A 248 22.69 -2.52 12.47
N SER A 249 22.39 -2.46 13.77
CA SER A 249 23.00 -3.29 14.81
C SER A 249 21.99 -4.22 15.48
N ARG A 250 22.27 -5.53 15.52
CA ARG A 250 21.40 -6.53 16.17
C ARG A 250 21.38 -6.35 17.68
N VAL A 251 22.54 -6.12 18.30
CA VAL A 251 22.66 -5.91 19.75
C VAL A 251 21.91 -4.65 20.16
N TYR A 252 22.02 -3.57 19.39
CA TYR A 252 21.27 -2.34 19.67
C TYR A 252 19.75 -2.58 19.55
N LEU A 253 19.31 -3.29 18.50
CA LEU A 253 17.90 -3.65 18.32
C LEU A 253 17.37 -4.51 19.48
N GLU A 254 18.16 -5.43 20.00
CA GLU A 254 17.79 -6.30 21.13
C GLU A 254 17.71 -5.52 22.44
N MET A 255 18.68 -4.65 22.71
CA MET A 255 18.82 -3.90 23.96
C MET A 255 17.74 -2.83 24.15
N TYR A 256 17.29 -2.18 23.09
CA TYR A 256 16.36 -1.06 23.19
C TYR A 256 14.90 -1.47 22.87
N PRO A 257 13.92 -0.92 23.61
CA PRO A 257 12.51 -1.19 23.35
C PRO A 257 12.03 -0.47 22.09
N GLU A 258 10.77 -0.75 21.71
CA GLU A 258 10.05 0.03 20.71
C GLU A 258 10.00 1.52 21.10
N LYS A 259 9.94 2.37 20.09
CA LYS A 259 9.95 3.83 20.26
C LYS A 259 8.54 4.33 20.50
N ASN A 260 8.38 5.17 21.52
CA ASN A 260 7.07 5.77 21.84
C ASN A 260 6.73 6.98 20.96
N GLU A 261 7.71 7.50 20.23
CA GLU A 261 7.59 8.66 19.35
C GLU A 261 8.36 8.42 18.05
N SER A 262 7.81 8.95 16.96
CA SER A 262 8.49 9.02 15.67
C SER A 262 9.50 10.16 15.69
N ALA A 263 10.58 10.03 14.92
CA ALA A 263 11.51 11.14 14.69
C ALA A 263 10.76 12.33 14.08
N VAL A 264 11.15 13.57 14.40
CA VAL A 264 10.47 14.79 13.91
C VAL A 264 10.35 14.78 12.38
N ALA A 265 11.42 14.36 11.70
CA ALA A 265 11.46 14.21 10.25
C ALA A 265 10.43 13.18 9.72
N VAL A 266 10.16 12.09 10.45
CA VAL A 266 9.13 11.10 10.09
C VAL A 266 7.73 11.66 10.39
N THR A 267 7.54 12.31 11.53
CA THR A 267 6.26 12.93 11.91
C THR A 267 5.78 13.91 10.85
N LYS A 268 6.66 14.77 10.32
CA LYS A 268 6.31 15.68 9.21
C LYS A 268 5.81 14.95 7.95
N LEU A 269 6.41 13.81 7.59
CA LEU A 269 5.92 13.02 6.44
C LEU A 269 4.50 12.50 6.69
N LEU A 270 4.22 12.02 7.90
CA LEU A 270 2.89 11.53 8.29
C LEU A 270 1.85 12.66 8.30
N GLU A 271 2.22 13.84 8.80
CA GLU A 271 1.37 15.04 8.78
C GLU A 271 1.04 15.49 7.36
N LEU A 272 1.96 15.30 6.41
CA LEU A 272 1.76 15.56 4.99
C LEU A 272 1.01 14.44 4.25
N GLY A 273 0.66 13.34 4.93
CA GLY A 273 -0.15 12.24 4.39
C GLY A 273 0.63 11.07 3.78
N ALA A 274 1.97 11.09 3.82
CA ALA A 274 2.76 9.98 3.31
C ALA A 274 2.57 8.72 4.16
N THR A 275 2.67 7.54 3.52
CA THR A 275 2.46 6.25 4.17
C THR A 275 3.77 5.44 4.23
N PRO A 276 4.44 5.37 5.38
CA PRO A 276 5.55 4.45 5.60
C PRO A 276 5.09 2.98 5.52
N VAL A 277 5.72 2.18 4.66
CA VAL A 277 5.39 0.74 4.50
C VAL A 277 6.47 -0.19 5.04
N GLY A 278 7.65 0.35 5.37
CA GLY A 278 8.72 -0.44 5.98
C GLY A 278 9.90 0.39 6.45
N LYS A 279 10.77 -0.26 7.23
CA LYS A 279 12.08 0.29 7.60
C LYS A 279 13.17 -0.34 6.73
N THR A 280 14.11 0.48 6.29
CA THR A 280 15.17 0.07 5.36
C THR A 280 16.52 -0.09 6.04
N LYS A 281 17.29 -1.05 5.55
CA LYS A 281 18.65 -1.34 6.03
C LYS A 281 19.59 -0.16 5.79
N LEU A 282 20.63 -0.13 6.60
CA LEU A 282 21.71 0.84 6.55
C LEU A 282 23.01 0.18 6.98
N SER A 283 24.13 0.77 6.56
CA SER A 283 25.41 0.43 7.17
C SER A 283 25.37 0.82 8.64
N GLN A 284 25.92 -0.03 9.50
CA GLN A 284 25.77 0.05 10.95
C GLN A 284 26.15 1.45 11.48
N PHE A 285 25.24 2.05 12.26
CA PHE A 285 25.27 3.42 12.77
C PHE A 285 25.60 4.48 11.72
N ALA A 286 25.11 4.27 10.50
CA ALA A 286 25.37 5.10 9.33
C ALA A 286 26.85 5.25 8.94
N TRP A 287 27.77 4.47 9.53
CA TRP A 287 29.18 4.47 9.20
C TRP A 287 29.41 3.95 7.79
N GLY A 288 30.29 4.57 7.02
CA GLY A 288 30.59 4.11 5.67
C GLY A 288 31.39 2.81 5.70
N THR A 289 30.76 1.71 5.27
CA THR A 289 31.35 0.37 5.33
C THR A 289 31.09 -0.37 4.03
N GLU A 290 32.10 -1.05 3.52
CA GLU A 290 32.03 -1.87 2.32
C GLU A 290 31.09 -3.08 2.53
N PRO A 291 30.38 -3.55 1.48
CA PRO A 291 29.37 -4.61 1.60
C PRO A 291 29.83 -5.88 2.33
N TRP A 292 31.05 -6.35 2.06
CA TRP A 292 31.61 -7.59 2.63
C TRP A 292 31.99 -7.50 4.11
N LYS A 293 31.89 -6.31 4.73
CA LYS A 293 32.13 -6.12 6.17
C LYS A 293 30.83 -6.02 6.97
N TRP A 294 29.66 -6.13 6.35
CA TRP A 294 28.37 -6.13 7.04
C TRP A 294 28.14 -7.50 7.71
N ASN A 295 28.17 -7.53 9.04
CA ASN A 295 28.02 -8.77 9.82
C ASN A 295 26.61 -8.96 10.38
N ASP A 296 25.94 -7.88 10.80
CA ASP A 296 24.67 -7.96 11.52
C ASP A 296 23.46 -8.17 10.59
N PHE A 297 23.51 -7.55 9.41
CA PHE A 297 22.47 -7.67 8.39
C PHE A 297 23.13 -7.86 7.03
N LYS A 298 22.52 -8.69 6.17
CA LYS A 298 22.99 -8.83 4.79
C LYS A 298 22.84 -7.51 4.04
N TYR A 299 23.89 -7.13 3.31
CA TYR A 299 23.90 -5.99 2.42
C TYR A 299 22.77 -6.10 1.36
N PRO A 300 22.03 -5.02 1.07
CA PRO A 300 20.97 -5.05 0.06
C PRO A 300 21.53 -5.17 -1.36
N TRP A 301 20.79 -5.82 -2.24
CA TRP A 301 21.13 -5.93 -3.65
C TRP A 301 20.77 -4.65 -4.41
N ASN A 302 21.66 -4.20 -5.30
CA ASN A 302 21.32 -3.13 -6.23
C ASN A 302 20.55 -3.75 -7.42
N PRO A 303 19.36 -3.26 -7.78
CA PRO A 303 18.68 -3.68 -9.01
C PRO A 303 19.44 -3.34 -10.31
N ARG A 304 20.45 -2.46 -10.25
CA ARG A 304 21.30 -2.08 -11.39
C ARG A 304 22.51 -3.02 -11.55
N GLY A 305 23.05 -3.06 -12.77
CA GLY A 305 24.22 -3.89 -13.09
C GLY A 305 23.99 -5.38 -12.83
N ASP A 306 22.77 -5.86 -13.11
CA ASP A 306 22.34 -7.26 -12.91
C ASP A 306 22.59 -7.79 -11.49
N GLY A 307 22.50 -6.93 -10.48
CA GLY A 307 22.75 -7.27 -9.08
C GLY A 307 24.20 -7.08 -8.62
N TRP A 308 25.14 -6.83 -9.53
CA TRP A 308 26.57 -6.78 -9.22
C TRP A 308 27.11 -5.39 -8.89
N LEU A 309 26.33 -4.33 -9.16
CA LEU A 309 26.69 -2.99 -8.75
C LEU A 309 26.42 -2.82 -7.25
N GLU A 310 27.32 -2.15 -6.53
CA GLU A 310 27.03 -1.79 -5.15
C GLU A 310 25.96 -0.69 -5.07
N VAL A 311 25.19 -0.66 -3.98
CA VAL A 311 24.24 0.42 -3.69
C VAL A 311 24.93 1.63 -3.04
N ALA A 312 26.23 1.55 -2.74
CA ALA A 312 26.97 2.44 -1.81
C ALA A 312 26.42 2.38 -0.38
N PHE A 313 26.79 3.35 0.45
CA PHE A 313 26.48 3.46 1.87
C PHE A 313 26.13 4.92 2.24
N SER A 314 25.56 5.20 3.40
CA SER A 314 25.01 4.24 4.37
C SER A 314 23.51 4.02 4.23
N SER A 315 22.79 4.79 3.38
CA SER A 315 21.35 4.57 3.12
C SER A 315 21.11 3.50 2.05
N SER A 316 21.84 2.39 2.13
CA SER A 316 21.86 1.34 1.10
C SER A 316 20.48 0.71 0.90
N GLY A 317 19.74 0.42 1.98
CA GLY A 317 18.39 -0.13 1.86
C GLY A 317 17.42 0.86 1.20
N SER A 318 17.47 2.13 1.59
CA SER A 318 16.63 3.18 0.99
C SER A 318 16.94 3.36 -0.51
N GLY A 319 18.22 3.36 -0.89
CA GLY A 319 18.67 3.45 -2.27
C GLY A 319 18.30 2.23 -3.11
N ALA A 320 18.40 1.02 -2.56
CA ALA A 320 17.97 -0.20 -3.25
C ALA A 320 16.43 -0.23 -3.41
N ALA A 321 15.71 0.13 -2.36
CA ALA A 321 14.25 0.10 -2.34
C ALA A 321 13.65 1.03 -3.40
N ILE A 322 14.09 2.29 -3.44
CA ILE A 322 13.55 3.28 -4.39
C ILE A 322 13.81 2.91 -5.86
N VAL A 323 14.91 2.22 -6.16
CA VAL A 323 15.22 1.82 -7.55
C VAL A 323 14.58 0.48 -7.90
N GLY A 324 14.40 -0.40 -6.91
CA GLY A 324 13.97 -1.78 -7.14
C GLY A 324 12.46 -1.99 -7.11
N TYR A 325 11.71 -1.15 -6.40
CA TYR A 325 10.28 -1.38 -6.16
C TYR A 325 9.42 -0.27 -6.72
N ASP A 326 8.60 -0.61 -7.71
CA ASP A 326 7.70 0.34 -8.36
C ASP A 326 6.62 0.88 -7.44
N TRP A 327 6.22 0.10 -6.43
CA TRP A 327 5.22 0.48 -5.42
C TRP A 327 5.76 1.46 -4.35
N ILE A 328 7.02 1.90 -4.43
CA ILE A 328 7.61 2.94 -3.56
C ILE A 328 7.77 4.24 -4.35
N ASP A 329 7.15 5.30 -3.86
CA ASP A 329 7.14 6.59 -4.55
C ASP A 329 8.39 7.42 -4.21
N PHE A 330 8.83 7.37 -2.95
CA PHE A 330 10.08 7.99 -2.48
C PHE A 330 10.64 7.26 -1.25
N ALA A 331 11.91 7.46 -0.94
CA ALA A 331 12.56 6.86 0.23
C ALA A 331 13.24 7.91 1.10
N MET A 332 13.22 7.73 2.42
CA MET A 332 13.90 8.58 3.38
C MET A 332 15.26 7.98 3.77
N GLY A 333 16.30 8.80 3.79
CA GLY A 333 17.65 8.45 4.20
C GLY A 333 18.29 9.52 5.08
N SER A 334 19.56 9.29 5.42
CA SER A 334 20.40 10.28 6.09
C SER A 334 21.72 10.44 5.35
N ASP A 335 22.25 11.66 5.34
CA ASP A 335 23.50 12.01 4.67
C ASP A 335 24.43 12.72 5.66
N THR A 336 25.54 12.08 6.02
CA THR A 336 26.61 12.70 6.83
C THR A 336 27.77 13.14 5.94
N GLY A 337 28.18 12.25 5.02
CA GLY A 337 29.30 12.47 4.09
C GLY A 337 29.02 11.99 2.67
N GLY A 338 27.75 11.91 2.25
CA GLY A 338 27.34 11.36 0.94
C GLY A 338 26.31 10.24 1.03
N SER A 339 25.83 9.89 2.22
CA SER A 339 25.00 8.70 2.45
C SER A 339 23.61 8.70 1.81
N VAL A 340 23.18 9.82 1.21
CA VAL A 340 22.03 9.87 0.28
C VAL A 340 22.50 10.03 -1.16
N ARG A 341 23.43 10.94 -1.41
CA ARG A 341 23.88 11.27 -2.78
C ARG A 341 24.60 10.11 -3.47
N MET A 342 25.43 9.33 -2.76
CA MET A 342 26.15 8.20 -3.37
C MET A 342 25.21 7.05 -3.75
N PRO A 343 24.30 6.57 -2.86
CA PRO A 343 23.33 5.57 -3.29
C PRO A 343 22.41 6.03 -4.40
N ALA A 344 22.05 7.32 -4.43
CA ALA A 344 21.24 7.90 -5.51
C ALA A 344 21.99 7.85 -6.85
N ALA A 345 23.27 8.27 -6.86
CA ALA A 345 24.11 8.26 -8.05
C ALA A 345 24.32 6.85 -8.62
N LEU A 346 24.60 5.86 -7.78
CA LEU A 346 24.81 4.47 -8.24
C LEU A 346 23.50 3.77 -8.61
N GLY A 347 22.39 4.11 -7.96
CA GLY A 347 21.06 3.58 -8.28
C GLY A 347 20.43 4.21 -9.53
N GLY A 348 20.91 5.39 -9.94
CA GLY A 348 20.31 6.20 -10.99
C GLY A 348 18.99 6.83 -10.55
N SER A 349 18.93 7.34 -9.32
CA SER A 349 17.80 8.07 -8.75
C SER A 349 18.21 9.48 -8.32
N TYR A 350 17.24 10.34 -8.05
CA TYR A 350 17.49 11.67 -7.49
C TYR A 350 17.64 11.54 -5.98
N GLY A 351 18.65 12.21 -5.41
CA GLY A 351 18.89 12.24 -3.97
C GLY A 351 19.36 13.61 -3.51
N ILE A 352 18.74 14.16 -2.46
CA ILE A 352 19.11 15.46 -1.90
C ILE A 352 19.78 15.31 -0.54
N ARG A 353 20.85 16.07 -0.37
CA ARG A 353 21.40 16.44 0.93
C ARG A 353 21.00 17.88 1.21
N PRO A 354 19.97 18.14 2.05
CA PRO A 354 19.56 19.50 2.36
C PRO A 354 20.65 20.27 3.10
N THR A 355 20.49 21.60 3.14
CA THR A 355 21.29 22.47 4.02
C THR A 355 21.24 21.94 5.45
N HIS A 356 22.36 22.04 6.17
CA HIS A 356 22.40 21.66 7.59
C HIS A 356 21.31 22.37 8.38
N ASN A 357 20.69 21.64 9.32
CA ASN A 357 19.57 22.09 10.15
C ASN A 357 18.29 22.47 9.40
N ALA A 358 18.17 22.18 8.09
CA ALA A 358 16.88 22.33 7.38
C ALA A 358 15.80 21.39 7.93
N MET A 359 16.21 20.27 8.52
CA MET A 359 15.34 19.31 9.20
C MET A 359 15.84 19.05 10.63
N ASP A 360 14.92 19.00 11.58
CA ASP A 360 15.19 18.56 12.96
C ASP A 360 15.36 17.04 12.98
N LEU A 361 16.49 16.60 13.54
CA LEU A 361 16.89 15.19 13.64
C LEU A 361 16.55 14.58 15.01
N THR A 362 15.75 15.25 15.83
CA THR A 362 15.24 14.67 17.08
C THR A 362 14.55 13.34 16.80
N GLY A 363 15.00 12.28 17.49
CA GLY A 363 14.55 10.90 17.27
C GLY A 363 15.29 10.15 16.16
N ALA A 364 16.36 10.71 15.58
CA ALA A 364 17.30 10.00 14.72
C ALA A 364 18.56 9.58 15.51
N LEU A 365 19.10 8.39 15.25
CA LEU A 365 20.41 8.02 15.80
C LEU A 365 21.51 8.86 15.14
N PRO A 366 22.36 9.56 15.91
CA PRO A 366 23.40 10.40 15.34
C PRO A 366 24.60 9.57 14.89
N LEU A 367 25.25 10.02 13.82
CA LEU A 367 26.64 9.64 13.51
C LEU A 367 27.58 10.81 13.84
N SER A 368 27.23 12.01 13.37
CA SER A 368 27.95 13.24 13.69
C SER A 368 27.01 14.43 13.64
N HIS A 369 26.66 14.98 14.80
CA HIS A 369 25.70 16.08 14.92
C HIS A 369 26.01 17.30 14.04
N LEU A 370 27.28 17.58 13.76
CA LEU A 370 27.69 18.70 12.92
C LEU A 370 27.54 18.44 11.42
N PHE A 371 27.45 17.18 11.02
CA PHE A 371 27.44 16.77 9.61
C PHE A 371 26.15 16.07 9.17
N ASP A 372 25.35 15.56 10.11
CA ASP A 372 24.14 14.81 9.81
C ASP A 372 23.05 15.70 9.20
N THR A 373 22.35 15.16 8.20
CA THR A 373 21.09 15.70 7.69
C THR A 373 20.17 14.56 7.26
N ALA A 374 18.87 14.81 7.24
CA ALA A 374 17.88 13.91 6.65
C ALA A 374 17.72 14.25 5.16
N GLY A 375 17.63 13.24 4.31
CA GLY A 375 17.47 13.42 2.87
C GLY A 375 16.43 12.46 2.32
N ILE A 376 16.03 12.71 1.07
CA ILE A 376 15.10 11.84 0.35
C ILE A 376 15.71 11.35 -0.96
N PHE A 377 15.15 10.25 -1.44
CA PHE A 377 15.34 9.69 -2.76
C PHE A 377 14.03 9.67 -3.52
N ALA A 378 14.05 9.93 -4.83
CA ALA A 378 12.91 9.69 -5.70
C ALA A 378 13.38 9.36 -7.13
N ARG A 379 12.49 8.73 -7.92
CA ARG A 379 12.77 8.40 -9.33
C ARG A 379 12.26 9.46 -10.30
N ASP A 380 11.18 10.13 -9.94
CA ASP A 380 10.56 11.17 -10.74
C ASP A 380 11.03 12.56 -10.28
N PRO A 381 11.55 13.41 -11.17
CA PRO A 381 12.09 14.73 -10.80
C PRO A 381 11.00 15.72 -10.36
N VAL A 382 9.76 15.60 -10.84
CA VAL A 382 8.65 16.46 -10.45
C VAL A 382 8.23 16.12 -9.02
N LEU A 383 8.03 14.84 -8.73
CA LEU A 383 7.72 14.34 -7.40
C LEU A 383 8.86 14.64 -6.42
N PHE A 384 10.10 14.43 -6.82
CA PHE A 384 11.29 14.78 -6.04
C PHE A 384 11.27 16.25 -5.61
N SER A 385 10.99 17.16 -6.55
CA SER A 385 10.90 18.59 -6.28
C SER A 385 9.75 18.92 -5.33
N GLN A 386 8.57 18.31 -5.54
CA GLN A 386 7.41 18.51 -4.67
C GLN A 386 7.68 18.08 -3.23
N ILE A 387 8.23 16.88 -3.02
CA ILE A 387 8.53 16.38 -1.67
C ILE A 387 9.58 17.26 -1.02
N SER A 388 10.68 17.57 -1.72
CA SER A 388 11.79 18.39 -1.19
C SER A 388 11.39 19.82 -0.79
N GLN A 389 10.29 20.35 -1.35
CA GLN A 389 9.78 21.69 -1.00
C GLN A 389 8.81 21.66 0.17
N LYS A 390 8.11 20.54 0.38
CA LYS A 390 7.06 20.41 1.40
C LYS A 390 7.59 19.84 2.71
N TRP A 391 8.55 18.92 2.61
CA TRP A 391 9.23 18.26 3.72
C TRP A 391 10.62 18.85 3.89
#